data_AF-A0A5S9M7M9-F1
#
_entry.id   AF-A0A5S9M7M9-F1
#
_cell.length_a   1.000
_cell.length_b   1.000
_cell.length_c   1.000
_cell.angle_alpha   90.00
_cell.angle_beta   90.00
_cell.angle_gamma   90.00
#
_symmetry.space_group_name_H-M   'P 1'
#
loop_
_entity.id
_entity.type
_entity.pdbx_description
1 polymer ?
#
loop_
_entity_poly.entity_id
_entity_poly.type
_entity_poly.pdbx_seq_one_letter_code
_entity_poly.pdbx_strand_id
1 'polypeptide(L)'
;MYANDAMLQLMGVSARDDMIGKSAFDFIAEEYHDIVRSRITRLQQGLPVGMIEQIWKRQDGSSIHIEVKSSPTIYQNQRAELFTARGHLIP
;
A
#
# COMPACT_ATOMS: atom_id res chain seq x y z
N MET A 1 0.36 7.88 -9.49
CA MET A 1 0.89 7.11 -8.34
C MET A 1 2.35 7.45 -8.14
N TYR A 2 2.81 7.58 -6.91
CA TYR A 2 4.22 7.80 -6.57
C TYR A 2 4.58 6.90 -5.39
N ALA A 3 5.77 6.30 -5.41
CA ALA A 3 6.30 5.45 -4.34
C ALA A 3 7.75 5.85 -4.04
N ASN A 4 8.12 6.26 -2.84
CA ASN A 4 9.52 6.60 -2.56
C ASN A 4 10.43 5.36 -2.61
N ASP A 5 11.75 5.56 -2.60
CA ASP A 5 12.71 4.46 -2.71
C ASP A 5 12.62 3.46 -1.55
N ALA A 6 12.18 3.91 -0.36
CA ALA A 6 11.90 3.04 0.77
C ALA A 6 10.78 2.03 0.45
N MET A 7 9.74 2.44 -0.28
CA MET A 7 8.69 1.51 -0.72
C MET A 7 9.21 0.50 -1.75
N LEU A 8 10.10 0.92 -2.66
CA LEU A 8 10.71 0.02 -3.63
C LEU A 8 11.53 -1.07 -2.94
N GLN A 9 12.37 -0.66 -1.98
CA GLN A 9 13.15 -1.58 -1.14
C GLN A 9 12.25 -2.53 -0.33
N LEU A 10 11.15 -2.00 0.23
CA LEU A 10 10.19 -2.80 1.00
C LEU A 10 9.57 -3.93 0.17
N MET A 11 9.26 -3.64 -1.10
CA MET A 11 8.64 -4.57 -2.05
C MET A 11 9.65 -5.44 -2.82
N GLY A 12 10.95 -5.20 -2.65
CA GLY A 12 12.01 -5.88 -3.39
C GLY A 12 11.99 -5.57 -4.89
N VAL A 13 11.52 -4.38 -5.28
CA VAL A 13 11.47 -3.95 -6.69
C VAL A 13 12.65 -3.05 -7.04
N SER A 14 13.17 -3.24 -8.27
CA SER A 14 14.31 -2.46 -8.77
C SER A 14 13.88 -1.22 -9.55
N ALA A 15 12.73 -1.29 -10.24
CA ALA A 15 12.19 -0.17 -10.99
C ALA A 15 10.81 0.24 -10.44
N ARG A 16 10.57 1.55 -10.41
CA ARG A 16 9.28 2.12 -10.00
C ARG A 16 8.13 1.65 -10.90
N ASP A 17 8.41 1.44 -12.18
CA ASP A 17 7.45 0.95 -13.17
C ASP A 17 7.02 -0.50 -12.92
N ASP A 18 7.77 -1.26 -12.11
CA ASP A 18 7.34 -2.58 -11.65
C ASP A 18 6.22 -2.51 -10.61
N MET A 19 5.91 -1.32 -10.08
CA MET A 19 4.80 -1.06 -9.15
C MET A 19 3.75 -0.12 -9.74
N ILE A 20 4.16 0.92 -10.46
CA ILE A 20 3.22 1.90 -11.02
C ILE A 20 2.38 1.24 -12.10
N GLY A 21 1.06 1.43 -12.01
CA GLY A 21 0.09 0.88 -12.96
C GLY A 21 -0.40 -0.53 -12.61
N LYS A 22 0.22 -1.21 -11.65
CA LYS A 22 -0.30 -2.46 -11.08
C LYS A 22 -1.37 -2.20 -10.02
N SER A 23 -2.19 -3.20 -9.79
CA SER A 23 -3.18 -3.15 -8.72
C SER A 23 -2.49 -3.37 -7.37
N ALA A 24 -2.87 -2.62 -6.34
CA ALA A 24 -2.40 -2.90 -4.98
C ALA A 24 -2.74 -4.33 -4.54
N PHE A 25 -3.87 -4.87 -5.03
CA PHE A 25 -4.32 -6.24 -4.74
C PHE A 25 -3.41 -7.32 -5.33
N ASP A 26 -2.54 -7.00 -6.29
CA ASP A 26 -1.53 -7.92 -6.82
C ASP A 26 -0.46 -8.23 -5.77
N PHE A 27 -0.26 -7.30 -4.83
CA PHE A 27 0.71 -7.41 -3.75
C PHE A 27 0.05 -7.81 -2.42
N ILE A 28 -1.20 -7.45 -2.17
CA ILE A 28 -1.84 -7.70 -0.88
C ILE A 28 -2.28 -9.18 -0.78
N ALA A 29 -2.00 -9.85 0.33
CA ALA A 29 -2.52 -11.20 0.57
C ALA A 29 -4.06 -11.22 0.56
N GLU A 30 -4.66 -12.26 -0.03
CA GLU A 30 -6.09 -12.31 -0.37
C GLU A 30 -7.02 -12.10 0.83
N GLU A 31 -6.63 -12.57 2.01
CA GLU A 31 -7.39 -12.40 3.26
C GLU A 31 -7.64 -10.92 3.64
N TYR A 32 -6.82 -9.99 3.12
CA TYR A 32 -6.97 -8.55 3.37
C TYR A 32 -7.74 -7.81 2.27
N HIS A 33 -8.14 -8.48 1.18
CA HIS A 33 -8.75 -7.80 0.03
C HIS A 33 -10.05 -7.08 0.40
N ASP A 34 -10.92 -7.71 1.19
CA ASP A 34 -12.22 -7.13 1.55
C ASP A 34 -12.08 -5.89 2.45
N ILE A 35 -11.23 -5.97 3.47
CA ILE A 35 -10.96 -4.82 4.35
C ILE A 35 -10.30 -3.68 3.58
N VAL A 36 -9.39 -3.98 2.64
CA VAL A 36 -8.73 -2.96 1.81
C VAL A 36 -9.71 -2.32 0.83
N ARG A 37 -10.61 -3.08 0.18
CA ARG A 37 -11.68 -2.52 -0.66
C ARG A 37 -12.54 -1.52 0.11
N SER A 38 -12.99 -1.92 1.31
CA SER A 38 -13.79 -1.04 2.18
C SER A 38 -13.05 0.25 2.53
N ARG A 39 -11.75 0.15 2.82
CA ARG A 39 -10.90 1.31 3.14
C ARG A 39 -10.70 2.24 1.95
N ILE A 40 -10.45 1.70 0.75
CA ILE A 40 -10.34 2.49 -0.50
C ILE A 40 -11.64 3.26 -0.73
N THR A 41 -12.80 2.62 -0.62
CA THR A 41 -14.11 3.30 -0.76
C THR A 41 -14.25 4.48 0.21
N ARG A 42 -13.85 4.30 1.48
CA ARG A 42 -13.89 5.38 2.48
C ARG A 42 -12.92 6.52 2.13
N LEU A 43 -11.70 6.19 1.72
CA LEU A 43 -10.69 7.17 1.32
C LEU A 43 -11.15 8.02 0.12
N GLN A 44 -11.78 7.40 -0.87
CA GLN A 44 -12.34 8.08 -2.04
C GLN A 44 -13.47 9.05 -1.67
N GLN A 45 -14.23 8.75 -0.61
CA GLN A 45 -15.23 9.63 -0.03
C GLN A 45 -14.64 10.76 0.83
N GLY A 46 -13.31 10.81 0.99
CA GLY A 46 -12.63 11.78 1.86
C GLY A 46 -12.71 11.43 3.35
N LEU A 47 -13.10 10.20 3.68
CA LEU A 47 -13.19 9.73 5.06
C LEU A 47 -11.85 9.13 5.50
N PRO A 48 -11.39 9.41 6.74
CA PRO A 48 -10.18 8.80 7.27
C PRO A 48 -10.40 7.30 7.55
N VAL A 49 -9.29 6.57 7.57
CA VAL A 49 -9.21 5.17 7.98
C VAL A 49 -8.10 5.01 9.03
N GLY A 50 -8.27 4.04 9.93
CA GLY A 50 -7.26 3.73 10.96
C GLY A 50 -6.01 3.07 10.38
N MET A 51 -5.05 2.75 11.23
CA MET A 51 -3.89 1.92 10.85
C MET A 51 -4.25 0.44 10.90
N ILE A 52 -3.68 -0.38 10.01
CA ILE A 52 -3.84 -1.84 10.04
C ILE A 52 -2.53 -2.54 9.69
N GLU A 53 -2.34 -3.72 10.26
CA GLU A 53 -1.30 -4.66 9.83
C GLU A 53 -1.82 -5.51 8.67
N GLN A 54 -0.94 -5.84 7.73
CA GLN A 54 -1.22 -6.65 6.55
C GLN A 54 -0.01 -7.50 6.18
N ILE A 55 -0.27 -8.56 5.42
CA ILE A 55 0.77 -9.33 4.72
C ILE A 55 0.75 -8.96 3.24
N TRP A 56 1.89 -8.56 2.71
CA TRP A 56 2.08 -8.27 1.28
C TRP A 56 3.06 -9.28 0.67
N LYS A 57 2.91 -9.55 -0.62
CA LYS A 57 3.76 -10.37 -1.47
C LYS A 57 4.76 -9.44 -2.17
N ARG A 58 6.06 -9.70 -1.98
CA ARG A 58 7.17 -9.01 -2.65
C ARG A 58 7.32 -9.49 -4.10
N GLN A 59 8.14 -8.80 -4.89
CA GLN A 59 8.39 -9.17 -6.29
C GLN A 59 8.98 -10.59 -6.44
N ASP A 60 9.78 -11.04 -5.47
CA ASP A 60 10.36 -12.39 -5.43
C ASP A 60 9.39 -13.48 -4.94
N GLY A 61 8.14 -13.11 -4.61
CA GLY A 61 7.11 -14.01 -4.09
C GLY A 61 7.15 -14.22 -2.57
N SER A 62 8.16 -13.69 -1.86
CA SER A 62 8.20 -13.75 -0.40
C SER A 62 7.14 -12.86 0.25
N SER A 63 6.71 -13.22 1.46
CA SER A 63 5.77 -12.42 2.24
C SER A 63 6.48 -11.40 3.12
N ILE A 64 5.88 -10.23 3.30
CA ILE A 64 6.31 -9.20 4.24
C ILE A 64 5.13 -8.72 5.09
N HIS A 65 5.36 -8.65 6.41
CA HIS A 65 4.44 -8.02 7.33
C HIS A 65 4.64 -6.52 7.32
N ILE A 66 3.57 -5.78 7.11
CA ILE A 66 3.62 -4.32 7.08
C ILE A 66 2.50 -3.71 7.91
N GLU A 67 2.81 -2.59 8.53
CA GLU A 67 1.82 -1.69 9.12
C GLU A 67 1.53 -0.57 8.12
N VAL A 68 0.25 -0.36 7.80
CA VAL A 68 -0.20 0.63 6.82
C VAL A 68 -1.13 1.65 7.47
N LYS A 69 -0.78 2.93 7.31
CA LYS A 69 -1.67 4.07 7.55
C LYS A 69 -2.03 4.71 6.24
N SER A 70 -3.29 5.10 6.08
CA SER A 70 -3.77 5.77 4.86
C SER A 70 -4.66 6.96 5.21
N SER A 71 -4.60 8.01 4.40
CA SER A 71 -5.43 9.20 4.57
C SER A 71 -5.74 9.86 3.22
N PRO A 72 -6.94 10.44 3.04
CA PRO A 72 -7.19 11.30 1.90
C PRO A 72 -6.26 12.51 1.97
N THR A 73 -5.75 12.95 0.83
CA THR A 73 -4.87 14.12 0.72
C THR A 73 -5.11 14.86 -0.59
N ILE A 74 -4.45 16.01 -0.74
CA ILE A 74 -4.35 16.74 -2.00
C ILE A 74 -2.91 16.68 -2.48
N TYR A 75 -2.71 16.23 -3.73
CA TYR A 75 -1.41 16.23 -4.40
C TYR A 75 -1.57 16.83 -5.79
N GLN A 76 -0.72 17.80 -6.13
CA GLN A 76 -0.81 18.55 -7.40
C GLN A 76 -2.23 19.08 -7.68
N ASN A 77 -2.90 19.60 -6.65
CA ASN A 77 -4.27 20.12 -6.70
C ASN A 77 -5.35 19.09 -7.09
N GLN A 78 -5.05 17.79 -6.96
CA GLN A 78 -5.97 16.68 -7.20
C GLN A 78 -6.15 15.84 -5.93
N ARG A 79 -7.33 15.22 -5.77
CA ARG A 79 -7.57 14.25 -4.70
C ARG A 79 -6.66 13.05 -4.88
N ALA A 80 -6.01 12.66 -3.80
CA ALA A 80 -5.12 11.51 -3.76
C ALA A 80 -5.24 10.76 -2.43
N GLU A 81 -4.68 9.57 -2.40
CA GLU A 81 -4.52 8.77 -1.18
C GLU A 81 -3.04 8.80 -0.80
N LEU A 82 -2.74 9.27 0.40
CA LEU A 82 -1.41 9.12 0.98
C LEU A 82 -1.43 7.87 1.83
N PHE A 83 -0.50 6.95 1.55
CA PHE A 83 -0.25 5.83 2.44
C PHE A 83 1.20 5.86 2.91
N THR A 84 1.41 5.44 4.14
CA THR A 84 2.72 5.18 4.72
C THR A 84 2.76 3.73 5.18
N ALA A 85 3.83 3.04 4.83
CA ALA A 85 4.06 1.64 5.17
C ALA A 85 5.34 1.51 6.01
N ARG A 86 5.29 0.63 7.01
CA ARG A 86 6.45 0.22 7.78
C ARG A 86 6.54 -1.29 7.74
N GLY A 87 7.69 -1.81 7.29
CA GLY A 87 7.97 -3.24 7.29
C GLY A 87 8.39 -3.73 8.68
N HIS A 88 7.92 -4.92 9.02
CA HIS A 88 8.40 -5.69 10.16
C HIS A 88 9.02 -6.98 9.63
N LEU A 89 10.26 -7.24 9.99
CA LEU A 89 10.83 -8.58 9.88
C LEU A 89 10.29 -9.33 11.10
N ILE A 90 9.54 -10.41 10.88
CA ILE A 90 9.31 -11.37 11.96
C ILE A 90 10.69 -12.02 12.21
N PRO A 91 11.17 -12.06 13.46
CA PRO A 91 12.41 -12.75 13.80
C PRO A 91 12.37 -14.25 13.51
#